data_AF-A0A3D0YAZ8-F1
#
_entry.id   AF-A0A3D0YAZ8-F1
#
_cell.length_a   1.000
_cell.length_b   1.000
_cell.length_c   1.000
_cell.angle_alpha   90.00
_cell.angle_beta   90.00
_cell.angle_gamma   90.00
#
_symmetry.space_group_name_H-M   'P 1'
#
loop_
_entity.id
_entity.type
_entity.pdbx_description
1 polymer ?
#
loop_
_entity_poly.entity_id
_entity_poly.type
_entity_poly.pdbx_seq_one_letter_code
_entity_poly.pdbx_strand_id
1 'polypeptide(L)'
;MNVFKFRMVFIVLITMILMGCSKLEKGKDITVSIENVNNQKVHKEKTEIKDEKYFFNKPEATLKDASIEIYKSDRLLKFYEGDKVLGVFKIALGTHPLGHKKKEGDKKTPQGEYYICTRNDKSKYTLFLGLSYPNKVDAENGYDANMITKSEYEEIGKSIDDKKAPSWNTKLGGAIGIHGGGADTDWTWGCIALSDDDIKILWDYTNMGTRVLIYE
;
A
#
# COMPACT_ATOMS: atom_id res chain seq x y z
N MET A 1 20.36 -59.02 -7.59
CA MET A 1 21.36 -59.17 -8.68
C MET A 1 21.18 -57.96 -9.59
N ASN A 2 22.10 -57.04 -9.87
CA ASN A 2 23.55 -56.89 -9.71
C ASN A 2 23.82 -55.38 -9.48
N VAL A 3 24.34 -54.96 -8.32
CA VAL A 3 25.72 -54.52 -8.08
C VAL A 3 26.46 -53.96 -9.31
N PHE A 4 26.62 -52.64 -9.38
CA PHE A 4 27.76 -52.00 -10.06
C PHE A 4 28.45 -51.04 -9.09
N LYS A 5 29.65 -51.45 -8.68
CA LYS A 5 30.66 -50.66 -7.96
C LYS A 5 31.35 -49.75 -8.96
N PHE A 6 31.57 -48.47 -8.62
CA PHE A 6 32.77 -47.78 -9.05
C PHE A 6 33.32 -46.91 -7.92
N ARG A 7 34.55 -47.24 -7.51
CA ARG A 7 35.39 -46.52 -6.56
C ARG A 7 36.07 -45.39 -7.31
N MET A 8 36.03 -44.17 -6.78
CA MET A 8 37.06 -43.18 -7.05
C MET A 8 37.37 -42.42 -5.76
N VAL A 9 38.51 -42.79 -5.20
CA VAL A 9 39.17 -42.13 -4.08
C VAL A 9 39.92 -40.93 -4.66
N PHE A 10 39.68 -39.73 -4.15
CA PHE A 10 40.67 -38.66 -4.20
C PHE A 10 40.82 -38.08 -2.79
N ILE A 11 41.94 -38.46 -2.19
CA ILE A 11 42.50 -37.92 -0.96
C ILE A 11 43.14 -36.59 -1.34
N VAL A 12 42.69 -35.48 -0.76
CA VAL A 12 43.54 -34.30 -0.56
C VAL A 12 43.45 -33.90 0.90
N LEU A 13 44.56 -34.16 1.57
CA LEU A 13 44.93 -33.77 2.93
C LEU A 13 45.12 -32.24 2.95
N ILE A 14 44.34 -31.51 3.73
CA ILE A 14 44.79 -30.20 4.27
C ILE A 14 44.62 -30.26 5.77
N THR A 15 45.75 -30.50 6.42
CA THR A 15 45.95 -30.46 7.86
C THR A 15 46.29 -29.04 8.32
N MET A 16 46.05 -28.80 9.62
CA MET A 16 46.78 -27.90 10.53
C MET A 16 46.38 -26.41 10.56
N ILE A 17 46.20 -25.70 11.69
CA ILE A 17 45.89 -25.92 13.13
C ILE A 17 45.48 -24.50 13.66
N LEU A 18 44.63 -24.43 14.70
CA LEU A 18 44.81 -23.65 15.96
C LEU A 18 43.65 -22.72 16.39
N MET A 19 43.08 -23.12 17.53
CA MET A 19 42.80 -22.35 18.74
C MET A 19 41.99 -21.06 18.65
N GLY A 20 40.87 -21.05 19.38
CA GLY A 20 40.19 -19.84 19.79
C GLY A 20 38.91 -20.08 20.58
N CYS A 21 38.98 -20.81 21.70
CA CYS A 21 37.96 -20.68 22.75
C CYS A 21 38.22 -19.36 23.48
N SER A 22 37.41 -18.33 23.22
CA SER A 22 37.35 -17.14 24.06
C SER A 22 36.12 -17.19 24.97
N LYS A 23 36.42 -17.09 26.26
CA LYS A 23 35.49 -16.94 27.39
C LYS A 23 34.55 -15.76 27.15
N LEU A 24 33.25 -15.96 27.41
CA LEU A 24 32.34 -14.89 27.76
C LEU A 24 32.41 -14.68 29.27
N GLU A 25 32.96 -13.54 29.68
CA GLU A 25 33.05 -13.11 31.08
C GLU A 25 31.67 -12.71 31.61
N LYS A 26 31.38 -13.17 32.84
CA LYS A 26 30.34 -12.64 33.72
C LYS A 26 30.74 -11.24 34.19
N GLY A 27 29.94 -10.23 33.87
CA GLY A 27 29.90 -8.94 34.58
C GLY A 27 28.52 -8.78 35.23
N LYS A 28 28.39 -9.08 36.53
CA LYS A 28 28.54 -8.20 37.70
C LYS A 28 27.19 -7.55 38.07
N ASP A 29 26.47 -8.25 38.95
CA ASP A 29 25.38 -7.69 39.74
C ASP A 29 25.92 -6.50 40.53
N ILE A 30 25.29 -5.34 40.34
CA ILE A 30 25.48 -4.18 41.20
C ILE A 30 24.15 -3.94 41.90
N THR A 31 24.03 -4.49 43.10
CA THR A 31 23.13 -3.98 44.13
C THR A 31 23.66 -2.63 44.61
N VAL A 32 22.92 -1.55 44.38
CA VAL A 32 23.11 -0.29 45.11
C VAL A 32 21.88 -0.04 45.96
N SER A 33 22.09 -0.07 47.27
CA SER A 33 21.14 0.30 48.31
C SER A 33 20.92 1.82 48.31
N ILE A 34 19.67 2.20 48.59
CA ILE A 34 19.10 3.55 48.56
C ILE A 34 19.72 4.46 49.65
N GLU A 35 20.05 5.70 49.29
CA GLU A 35 19.89 6.85 50.18
C GLU A 35 19.24 8.04 49.44
N ASN A 36 18.34 8.72 50.15
CA ASN A 36 17.42 9.76 49.69
C ASN A 36 18.10 11.13 49.45
N VAL A 37 17.29 12.05 48.90
CA VAL A 37 17.41 13.53 48.88
C VAL A 37 17.98 14.12 47.59
N ASN A 38 17.11 14.43 46.61
CA ASN A 38 16.59 15.79 46.44
C ASN A 38 15.66 15.92 45.24
N ASN A 39 14.53 16.58 45.51
CA ASN A 39 13.50 16.97 44.58
C ASN A 39 14.02 18.09 43.66
N GLN A 40 14.54 17.76 42.49
CA GLN A 40 14.69 18.72 41.39
C GLN A 40 14.20 18.13 40.07
N LYS A 41 13.24 18.86 39.53
CA LYS A 41 12.50 18.67 38.29
C LYS A 41 13.48 18.68 37.11
N VAL A 42 14.07 17.54 36.79
CA VAL A 42 14.76 17.33 35.52
C VAL A 42 13.67 17.20 34.46
N HIS A 43 13.46 18.28 33.70
CA HIS A 43 12.75 18.21 32.44
C HIS A 43 13.56 17.28 31.52
N LYS A 44 13.22 16.00 31.55
CA LYS A 44 13.68 15.04 30.59
C LYS A 44 12.93 15.36 29.31
N GLU A 45 13.52 16.21 28.49
CA GLU A 45 13.13 16.41 27.10
C GLU A 45 13.22 15.04 26.44
N LYS A 46 12.06 14.39 26.38
CA LYS A 46 11.87 13.12 25.71
C LYS A 46 11.86 13.51 24.24
N THR A 47 13.02 13.44 23.60
CA THR A 47 13.10 13.46 22.14
C THR A 47 12.36 12.21 21.68
N GLU A 48 11.06 12.37 21.40
CA GLU A 48 10.25 11.37 20.70
C GLU A 48 10.91 11.19 19.33
N ILE A 49 11.68 10.12 19.20
CA ILE A 49 12.04 9.59 17.89
C ILE A 49 10.73 9.09 17.30
N LYS A 50 10.05 9.96 16.53
CA LYS A 50 8.91 9.53 15.75
C LYS A 50 9.45 8.68 14.60
N ASP A 51 9.39 7.37 14.77
CA ASP A 51 9.38 6.43 13.66
C ASP A 51 8.09 6.67 12.86
N GLU A 52 8.05 7.74 12.05
CA GLU A 52 6.85 8.14 11.31
C GLU A 52 6.58 7.15 10.18
N LYS A 53 5.90 6.04 10.52
CA LYS A 53 5.30 5.09 9.58
C LYS A 53 4.49 5.81 8.48
N TYR A 54 3.95 6.98 8.80
CA TYR A 54 3.20 7.84 7.91
C TYR A 54 3.83 9.23 7.90
N PHE A 55 4.09 9.78 6.71
CA PHE A 55 4.74 11.07 6.54
C PHE A 55 4.31 11.74 5.23
N PHE A 56 4.56 13.04 5.11
CA PHE A 56 4.51 13.75 3.84
C PHE A 56 5.63 14.79 3.76
N ASN A 57 6.46 14.68 2.73
CA ASN A 57 7.52 15.61 2.38
C ASN A 57 6.99 16.54 1.29
N LYS A 58 6.57 17.74 1.70
CA LYS A 58 6.08 18.76 0.76
C LYS A 58 7.12 19.03 -0.33
N PRO A 59 6.77 18.90 -1.62
CA PRO A 59 7.70 19.17 -2.70
C PRO A 59 8.00 20.68 -2.81
N GLU A 60 9.25 21.03 -3.11
CA GLU A 60 9.68 22.43 -3.28
C GLU A 60 9.25 23.04 -4.62
N ALA A 61 8.92 22.19 -5.59
CA ALA A 61 8.50 22.58 -6.93
C ALA A 61 7.23 21.82 -7.36
N THR A 62 6.61 22.29 -8.44
CA THR A 62 5.47 21.61 -9.06
C THR A 62 5.85 20.21 -9.52
N LEU A 63 4.97 19.26 -9.23
CA LEU A 63 5.11 17.86 -9.61
C LEU A 63 4.91 17.66 -11.12
N LYS A 64 5.69 16.77 -11.72
CA LYS A 64 5.63 16.43 -13.15
C LYS A 64 5.11 15.02 -13.37
N ASP A 65 5.40 14.11 -12.45
CA ASP A 65 5.08 12.68 -12.57
C ASP A 65 4.54 12.13 -11.25
N ALA A 66 3.43 12.72 -10.80
CA ALA A 66 2.74 12.30 -9.60
C ALA A 66 2.06 10.94 -9.81
N SER A 67 2.29 9.99 -8.90
CA SER A 67 1.64 8.67 -8.93
C SER A 67 1.34 8.13 -7.54
N ILE A 68 0.44 7.14 -7.47
CA ILE A 68 -0.02 6.52 -6.24
C ILE A 68 0.18 5.01 -6.32
N GLU A 69 0.66 4.43 -5.23
CA GLU A 69 0.62 2.99 -4.98
C GLU A 69 -0.14 2.70 -3.69
N ILE A 70 -1.03 1.71 -3.71
CA ILE A 70 -1.83 1.29 -2.57
C ILE A 70 -1.48 -0.16 -2.24
N TYR A 71 -1.15 -0.42 -0.98
CA TYR A 71 -0.80 -1.73 -0.46
C TYR A 71 -1.87 -2.14 0.54
N LYS A 72 -2.80 -2.99 0.11
CA LYS A 72 -4.01 -3.27 0.88
C LYS A 72 -3.66 -3.92 2.21
N SER A 73 -2.82 -4.94 2.23
CA SER A 73 -2.43 -5.74 3.41
C SER A 73 -1.78 -4.89 4.49
N ASP A 74 -0.97 -3.92 4.08
CA ASP A 74 -0.27 -3.01 4.98
C ASP A 74 -1.12 -1.82 5.45
N ARG A 75 -2.31 -1.63 4.84
CA ARG A 75 -3.18 -0.46 5.03
C ARG A 75 -2.38 0.84 4.87
N LEU A 76 -1.65 0.93 3.76
CA LEU A 76 -0.94 2.15 3.39
C LEU A 76 -1.12 2.53 1.93
N LEU A 77 -1.05 3.83 1.69
CA LEU A 77 -0.91 4.46 0.38
C LEU A 77 0.46 5.14 0.35
N LYS A 78 1.23 4.92 -0.71
CA LYS A 78 2.44 5.67 -1.03
C LYS A 78 2.15 6.65 -2.15
N PHE A 79 2.60 7.89 -1.97
CA PHE A 79 2.50 8.95 -2.95
C PHE A 79 3.88 9.30 -3.48
N TYR A 80 4.03 9.39 -4.79
CA TYR A 80 5.31 9.51 -5.49
C TYR A 80 5.38 10.73 -6.40
N GLU A 81 6.61 11.16 -6.67
CA GLU A 81 7.02 11.94 -7.85
C GLU A 81 8.14 11.16 -8.55
N GLY A 82 7.86 10.60 -9.73
CA GLY A 82 8.74 9.61 -10.34
C GLY A 82 9.02 8.45 -9.37
N ASP A 83 10.30 8.17 -9.11
CA ASP A 83 10.72 7.10 -8.16
C ASP A 83 10.80 7.56 -6.70
N LYS A 84 10.56 8.85 -6.41
CA LYS A 84 10.71 9.41 -5.06
C LYS A 84 9.40 9.32 -4.30
N VAL A 85 9.40 8.60 -3.16
CA VAL A 85 8.28 8.62 -2.20
C VAL A 85 8.20 10.00 -1.54
N LEU A 86 7.13 10.73 -1.83
CA LEU A 86 6.80 11.99 -1.19
C LEU A 86 5.96 11.80 0.06
N GLY A 87 5.14 10.75 0.14
CA GLY A 87 4.36 10.51 1.34
C GLY A 87 3.93 9.06 1.51
N VAL A 88 3.64 8.71 2.76
CA VAL A 88 3.04 7.44 3.15
C VAL A 88 1.86 7.76 4.05
N PHE A 89 0.67 7.31 3.68
CA PHE A 89 -0.58 7.62 4.37
C PHE A 89 -1.24 6.33 4.85
N LYS A 90 -1.92 6.41 6.00
CA LYS A 90 -2.78 5.33 6.48
C LYS A 90 -4.06 5.30 5.64
N ILE A 91 -4.54 4.10 5.33
CA ILE A 91 -5.81 3.93 4.61
C ILE A 91 -6.76 2.98 5.33
N ALA A 92 -8.05 3.17 5.07
CA ALA A 92 -9.09 2.19 5.30
C ALA A 92 -9.68 1.73 3.95
N LEU A 93 -10.10 0.48 3.90
CA LEU A 93 -10.57 -0.18 2.68
C LEU A 93 -12.06 -0.53 2.77
N GLY A 94 -12.52 -1.26 1.75
CA GLY A 94 -13.79 -1.96 1.81
C GLY A 94 -13.85 -2.97 2.95
N THR A 95 -15.02 -3.15 3.55
CA THR A 95 -15.26 -4.07 4.68
C THR A 95 -14.97 -5.55 4.39
N HIS A 96 -14.76 -5.93 3.12
CA HIS A 96 -14.17 -7.22 2.74
C HIS A 96 -12.81 -6.96 2.06
N PRO A 97 -11.77 -6.59 2.82
CA PRO A 97 -10.54 -6.04 2.24
C PRO A 97 -9.71 -7.07 1.45
N LEU A 98 -9.90 -8.36 1.72
CA LEU A 98 -9.08 -9.43 1.15
C LEU A 98 -9.49 -9.77 -0.31
N GLY A 99 -8.50 -9.80 -1.19
CA GLY A 99 -8.65 -10.18 -2.59
C GLY A 99 -9.29 -9.12 -3.48
N HIS A 100 -9.28 -9.38 -4.78
CA HIS A 100 -9.74 -8.47 -5.83
C HIS A 100 -11.28 -8.30 -5.87
N LYS A 101 -11.72 -7.10 -6.25
CA LYS A 101 -13.12 -6.71 -6.49
C LYS A 101 -13.66 -7.30 -7.79
N LYS A 102 -14.71 -8.11 -7.73
CA LYS A 102 -15.27 -8.81 -8.91
C LYS A 102 -16.66 -8.34 -9.31
N LYS A 103 -17.41 -7.70 -8.39
CA LYS A 103 -18.79 -7.31 -8.65
C LYS A 103 -19.28 -6.17 -7.80
N GLU A 104 -20.37 -5.55 -8.22
CA GLU A 104 -21.09 -4.59 -7.41
C GLU A 104 -21.47 -5.19 -6.04
N GLY A 105 -21.30 -4.41 -4.98
CA GLY A 105 -21.71 -4.80 -3.62
C GLY A 105 -20.84 -5.85 -2.90
N ASP A 106 -19.76 -6.36 -3.51
CA ASP A 106 -18.85 -7.31 -2.83
C ASP A 106 -18.01 -6.69 -1.70
N LYS A 107 -18.01 -5.35 -1.61
CA LYS A 107 -17.30 -4.53 -0.62
C LYS A 107 -15.78 -4.74 -0.60
N LYS A 108 -15.22 -5.17 -1.74
CA LYS A 108 -13.78 -5.31 -1.93
C LYS A 108 -13.21 -4.09 -2.61
N THR A 109 -11.97 -3.72 -2.25
CA THR A 109 -11.17 -2.76 -3.01
C THR A 109 -10.48 -3.49 -4.17
N PRO A 110 -10.54 -2.97 -5.40
CA PRO A 110 -9.93 -3.62 -6.57
C PRO A 110 -8.41 -3.71 -6.47
N GLN A 111 -7.81 -4.47 -7.38
CA GLN A 111 -6.36 -4.66 -7.51
C GLN A 111 -5.98 -4.58 -8.99
N GLY A 112 -4.87 -3.92 -9.29
CA GLY A 112 -4.43 -3.68 -10.64
C GLY A 112 -4.08 -2.22 -10.88
N GLU A 113 -4.02 -1.85 -12.16
CA GLU A 113 -3.68 -0.51 -12.60
C GLU A 113 -4.94 0.30 -12.96
N TYR A 114 -4.99 1.52 -12.45
CA TYR A 114 -6.07 2.48 -12.63
C TYR A 114 -5.48 3.89 -12.78
N TYR A 115 -6.35 4.86 -13.05
CA TYR A 115 -6.01 6.28 -12.99
C TYR A 115 -7.16 7.09 -12.41
N ILE A 116 -6.86 8.31 -11.94
CA ILE A 116 -7.87 9.27 -11.53
C ILE A 116 -8.67 9.71 -12.75
N CYS A 117 -9.94 9.30 -12.84
CA CYS A 117 -10.82 9.59 -13.96
C CYS A 117 -11.97 10.54 -13.60
N THR A 118 -12.06 10.96 -12.34
CA THR A 118 -13.07 11.92 -11.87
C THR A 118 -12.57 12.64 -10.61
N ARG A 119 -12.99 13.88 -10.42
CA ARG A 119 -12.73 14.68 -9.21
C ARG A 119 -14.04 15.32 -8.73
N ASN A 120 -14.34 15.21 -7.45
CA ASN A 120 -15.53 15.80 -6.84
C ASN A 120 -15.17 16.47 -5.50
N ASP A 121 -15.21 17.80 -5.50
CA ASP A 121 -14.95 18.68 -4.35
C ASP A 121 -16.17 18.90 -3.44
N LYS A 122 -17.34 18.36 -3.83
CA LYS A 122 -18.59 18.40 -3.08
C LYS A 122 -18.92 17.05 -2.44
N SER A 123 -17.91 16.20 -2.24
CA SER A 123 -18.08 14.90 -1.61
C SER A 123 -18.53 15.06 -0.16
N LYS A 124 -19.45 14.20 0.29
CA LYS A 124 -19.79 14.09 1.72
C LYS A 124 -18.65 13.51 2.58
N TYR A 125 -17.60 13.00 1.94
CA TYR A 125 -16.38 12.46 2.57
C TYR A 125 -15.17 13.35 2.25
N THR A 126 -15.35 14.67 2.41
CA THR A 126 -14.35 15.73 2.18
C THR A 126 -14.03 15.95 0.70
N LEU A 127 -13.39 14.99 0.03
CA LEU A 127 -13.04 15.05 -1.39
C LEU A 127 -13.19 13.65 -1.99
N PHE A 128 -13.33 13.55 -3.31
CA PHE A 128 -13.37 12.25 -3.98
C PHE A 128 -12.58 12.28 -5.30
N LEU A 129 -11.59 11.40 -5.37
CA LEU A 129 -10.78 11.10 -6.56
C LEU A 129 -11.24 9.75 -7.11
N GLY A 130 -12.10 9.77 -8.12
CA GLY A 130 -12.66 8.57 -8.74
C GLY A 130 -11.62 7.84 -9.58
N LEU A 131 -11.57 6.51 -9.45
CA LEU A 131 -10.67 5.63 -10.18
C LEU A 131 -11.35 5.04 -11.42
N SER A 132 -10.55 4.75 -12.44
CA SER A 132 -10.95 4.09 -13.69
C SER A 132 -11.28 2.59 -13.53
N TYR A 133 -11.82 2.18 -12.38
CA TYR A 133 -12.39 0.84 -12.19
C TYR A 133 -13.81 0.81 -12.79
N PRO A 134 -14.19 -0.21 -13.56
CA PRO A 134 -13.38 -1.36 -13.99
C PRO A 134 -12.37 -1.00 -15.10
N ASN A 135 -11.17 -1.59 -15.05
CA ASN A 135 -10.19 -1.52 -16.15
C ASN A 135 -10.44 -2.64 -17.19
N LYS A 136 -9.54 -2.77 -18.18
CA LYS A 136 -9.65 -3.79 -19.23
C LYS A 136 -9.61 -5.23 -18.71
N VAL A 137 -8.74 -5.51 -17.73
CA VAL A 137 -8.62 -6.83 -17.12
C VAL A 137 -9.86 -7.16 -16.28
N ASP A 138 -10.41 -6.17 -15.58
CA ASP A 138 -11.66 -6.31 -14.84
C ASP A 138 -12.83 -6.61 -15.80
N ALA A 139 -12.88 -5.93 -16.94
CA ALA A 139 -13.88 -6.13 -17.98
C ALA A 139 -13.77 -7.51 -18.64
N GLU A 140 -12.56 -7.95 -18.98
CA GLU A 140 -12.29 -9.29 -19.53
C GLU A 140 -12.76 -10.38 -18.56
N ASN A 141 -12.34 -10.30 -17.29
CA ASN A 141 -12.79 -11.23 -16.25
C ASN A 141 -14.33 -11.22 -16.08
N GLY A 142 -14.93 -10.04 -16.16
CA GLY A 142 -16.38 -9.88 -16.10
C GLY A 142 -17.10 -10.52 -17.29
N TYR A 143 -16.54 -10.36 -18.49
CA TYR A 143 -17.09 -10.92 -19.72
C TYR A 143 -17.00 -12.45 -19.71
N ASP A 144 -15.84 -13.00 -19.38
CA ASP A 144 -15.60 -14.44 -19.27
C ASP A 144 -16.50 -15.10 -18.21
N ALA A 145 -16.80 -14.36 -17.14
CA ALA A 145 -17.72 -14.80 -16.09
C ALA A 145 -19.21 -14.59 -16.44
N ASN A 146 -19.56 -14.16 -17.66
CA ASN A 146 -20.93 -13.81 -18.09
C ASN A 146 -21.61 -12.76 -17.20
N MET A 147 -20.82 -11.87 -16.58
CA MET A 147 -21.32 -10.80 -15.71
C MET A 147 -21.71 -9.56 -16.51
N ILE A 148 -20.97 -9.28 -17.58
CA ILE A 148 -21.24 -8.17 -18.49
C ILE A 148 -21.44 -8.71 -19.91
N THR A 149 -22.17 -7.95 -20.69
CA THR A 149 -22.38 -8.20 -22.11
C THR A 149 -21.12 -7.87 -22.92
N LYS A 150 -21.05 -8.37 -24.16
CA LYS A 150 -19.99 -7.99 -25.09
C LYS A 150 -19.93 -6.48 -25.33
N SER A 151 -21.09 -5.81 -25.40
CA SER A 151 -21.17 -4.36 -25.58
C SER A 151 -20.54 -3.61 -24.41
N GLU A 152 -20.86 -4.00 -23.16
CA GLU A 152 -20.26 -3.38 -21.96
C GLU A 152 -18.75 -3.62 -21.90
N TYR A 153 -18.29 -4.83 -22.25
CA TYR A 153 -16.86 -5.15 -22.33
C TYR A 153 -16.12 -4.22 -23.31
N GLU A 154 -16.65 -4.08 -24.53
CA GLU A 154 -16.07 -3.21 -25.57
C GLU A 154 -16.11 -1.73 -25.17
N GLU A 155 -17.21 -1.27 -24.53
CA GLU A 155 -17.35 0.11 -24.05
C GLU A 155 -16.35 0.45 -22.95
N ILE A 156 -16.17 -0.45 -21.97
CA ILE A 156 -15.15 -0.28 -20.93
C ILE A 156 -13.78 -0.22 -21.58
N GLY A 157 -13.47 -1.18 -22.46
CA GLY A 157 -12.19 -1.22 -23.19
C GLY A 157 -11.89 0.09 -23.91
N LYS A 158 -12.86 0.60 -24.68
CA LYS A 158 -12.75 1.87 -25.39
C LYS A 158 -12.56 3.07 -24.45
N SER A 159 -13.28 3.10 -23.34
CA SER A 159 -13.16 4.21 -22.36
C SER A 159 -11.77 4.26 -21.74
N ILE A 160 -11.18 3.10 -21.44
CA ILE A 160 -9.82 3.01 -20.90
C ILE A 160 -8.77 3.43 -21.94
N ASP A 161 -8.95 3.07 -23.23
CA ASP A 161 -8.07 3.52 -24.32
C ASP A 161 -8.14 5.04 -24.51
N ASP A 162 -9.33 5.61 -24.42
CA ASP A 162 -9.56 7.06 -24.50
C ASP A 162 -9.15 7.82 -23.22
N LYS A 163 -8.63 7.13 -22.19
CA LYS A 163 -8.33 7.69 -20.84
C LYS A 163 -9.52 8.40 -20.17
N LYS A 164 -10.73 7.87 -20.35
CA LYS A 164 -11.99 8.38 -19.78
C LYS A 164 -12.46 7.53 -18.61
N ALA A 165 -13.47 8.00 -17.88
CA ALA A 165 -14.17 7.15 -16.93
C ALA A 165 -14.92 6.04 -17.69
N PRO A 166 -14.73 4.75 -17.33
CA PRO A 166 -15.55 3.68 -17.88
C PRO A 166 -16.98 3.73 -17.31
N SER A 167 -17.90 2.98 -17.91
CA SER A 167 -19.24 2.83 -17.33
C SER A 167 -19.16 2.21 -15.93
N TRP A 168 -19.73 2.92 -14.96
CA TRP A 168 -19.88 2.44 -13.59
C TRP A 168 -21.21 1.72 -13.34
N ASN A 169 -22.06 1.65 -14.35
CA ASN A 169 -23.41 1.07 -14.26
C ASN A 169 -23.46 -0.30 -14.95
N THR A 170 -22.57 -1.21 -14.52
CA THR A 170 -22.53 -2.61 -14.95
C THR A 170 -22.51 -3.51 -13.72
N LYS A 171 -22.67 -4.83 -13.88
CA LYS A 171 -22.61 -5.76 -12.73
C LYS A 171 -21.24 -5.80 -12.02
N LEU A 172 -20.19 -5.27 -12.63
CA LEU A 172 -18.88 -5.12 -11.98
C LEU A 172 -18.90 -4.01 -10.91
N GLY A 173 -19.87 -3.09 -11.03
CA GLY A 173 -19.95 -1.87 -10.25
C GLY A 173 -18.97 -0.81 -10.75
N GLY A 174 -18.84 0.25 -9.97
CA GLY A 174 -17.97 1.38 -10.29
C GLY A 174 -17.92 2.38 -9.14
N ALA A 175 -17.62 3.64 -9.46
CA ALA A 175 -17.52 4.74 -8.49
C ALA A 175 -16.57 4.43 -7.31
N ILE A 176 -15.57 3.58 -7.54
CA ILE A 176 -14.48 3.35 -6.61
C ILE A 176 -13.55 4.55 -6.67
N GLY A 177 -13.13 5.05 -5.52
CA GLY A 177 -12.28 6.22 -5.45
C GLY A 177 -11.46 6.29 -4.17
N ILE A 178 -10.63 7.33 -4.11
CA ILE A 178 -9.90 7.74 -2.92
C ILE A 178 -10.64 8.93 -2.31
N HIS A 179 -10.95 8.89 -1.02
CA HIS A 179 -11.68 9.96 -0.33
C HIS A 179 -11.22 10.13 1.12
N GLY A 180 -11.72 11.18 1.80
CA GLY A 180 -11.47 11.43 3.23
C GLY A 180 -12.41 10.63 4.14
N GLY A 181 -12.70 11.15 5.33
CA GLY A 181 -13.63 10.52 6.28
C GLY A 181 -13.01 9.52 7.26
N GLY A 182 -11.69 9.33 7.23
CA GLY A 182 -10.93 8.62 8.25
C GLY A 182 -10.51 7.20 7.88
N ALA A 183 -9.39 6.78 8.48
CA ALA A 183 -8.69 5.54 8.16
C ALA A 183 -8.47 4.63 9.40
N ASP A 184 -9.33 4.70 10.40
CA ASP A 184 -9.14 3.95 11.65
C ASP A 184 -9.52 2.47 11.55
N THR A 185 -10.55 2.16 10.77
CA THR A 185 -11.05 0.79 10.54
C THR A 185 -11.53 0.66 9.10
N ASP A 186 -11.52 -0.53 8.50
CA ASP A 186 -12.13 -0.72 7.18
C ASP A 186 -13.65 -0.54 7.26
N TRP A 187 -14.19 0.40 6.48
CA TRP A 187 -15.60 0.79 6.58
C TRP A 187 -16.26 1.04 5.22
N THR A 188 -15.48 1.15 4.14
CA THR A 188 -16.01 1.56 2.85
C THR A 188 -16.72 0.39 2.13
N TRP A 189 -17.31 0.69 0.98
CA TRP A 189 -17.91 -0.32 0.09
C TRP A 189 -16.97 -0.74 -1.04
N GLY A 190 -15.68 -0.40 -0.93
CA GLY A 190 -14.63 -0.72 -1.90
C GLY A 190 -13.68 0.45 -2.18
N CYS A 191 -14.06 1.68 -1.81
CA CYS A 191 -13.20 2.85 -1.86
C CYS A 191 -12.01 2.76 -0.90
N ILE A 192 -11.06 3.67 -1.08
CA ILE A 192 -9.89 3.86 -0.23
C ILE A 192 -10.10 5.15 0.56
N ALA A 193 -10.29 5.04 1.86
CA ALA A 193 -10.50 6.18 2.74
C ALA A 193 -9.18 6.58 3.42
N LEU A 194 -8.91 7.89 3.48
CA LEU A 194 -7.79 8.51 4.18
C LEU A 194 -8.33 9.44 5.27
N SER A 195 -7.43 10.02 6.08
CA SER A 195 -7.78 11.20 6.86
C SER A 195 -8.18 12.36 5.95
N ASP A 196 -8.93 13.33 6.48
CA ASP A 196 -9.35 14.51 5.72
C ASP A 196 -8.17 15.40 5.30
N ASP A 197 -7.08 15.38 6.05
CA ASP A 197 -5.89 16.17 5.71
C ASP A 197 -5.03 15.47 4.65
N ASP A 198 -4.89 14.15 4.73
CA ASP A 198 -4.12 13.39 3.73
C ASP A 198 -4.80 13.41 2.35
N ILE A 199 -6.14 13.35 2.28
CA ILE A 199 -6.85 13.46 1.00
C ILE A 199 -6.69 14.85 0.36
N LYS A 200 -6.59 15.92 1.16
CA LYS A 200 -6.32 17.28 0.64
C LYS A 200 -4.93 17.35 0.02
N ILE A 201 -3.94 16.68 0.62
CA ILE A 201 -2.60 16.57 0.02
C ILE A 201 -2.70 15.89 -1.35
N LEU A 202 -3.33 14.71 -1.43
CA LEU A 202 -3.49 14.04 -2.73
C LEU A 202 -4.26 14.89 -3.72
N TRP A 203 -5.29 15.62 -3.28
CA TRP A 203 -6.04 16.52 -4.15
C TRP A 203 -5.17 17.60 -4.76
N ASP A 204 -4.34 18.27 -3.96
CA ASP A 204 -3.50 19.38 -4.43
C ASP A 204 -2.39 18.93 -5.40
N TYR A 205 -1.93 17.68 -5.27
CA TYR A 205 -0.76 17.18 -5.98
C TYR A 205 -1.05 16.13 -7.06
N THR A 206 -2.30 15.71 -7.23
CA THR A 206 -2.71 14.79 -8.30
C THR A 206 -3.63 15.46 -9.29
N ASN A 207 -3.72 14.91 -10.50
CA ASN A 207 -4.54 15.42 -11.59
C ASN A 207 -5.36 14.30 -12.23
N MET A 208 -6.26 14.66 -13.15
CA MET A 208 -6.89 13.68 -14.04
C MET A 208 -5.80 12.91 -14.79
N GLY A 209 -5.93 11.59 -14.84
CA GLY A 209 -4.95 10.69 -15.45
C GLY A 209 -3.78 10.30 -14.55
N THR A 210 -3.64 10.84 -13.33
CA THR A 210 -2.65 10.38 -12.35
C THR A 210 -2.80 8.87 -12.15
N ARG A 211 -1.69 8.15 -12.31
CA ARG A 211 -1.63 6.69 -12.21
C ARG A 211 -1.83 6.23 -10.78
N VAL A 212 -2.60 5.16 -10.62
CA VAL A 212 -2.90 4.52 -9.35
C VAL A 212 -2.71 3.01 -9.49
N LEU A 213 -1.75 2.45 -8.77
CA LEU A 213 -1.53 1.01 -8.67
C LEU A 213 -2.09 0.50 -7.34
N ILE A 214 -2.80 -0.63 -7.37
CA ILE A 214 -3.35 -1.23 -6.17
C ILE A 214 -2.90 -2.70 -6.08
N TYR A 215 -2.14 -2.99 -5.04
CA TYR A 215 -1.62 -4.30 -4.69
C TYR A 215 -2.44 -4.93 -3.56
N GLU A 216 -2.35 -6.27 -3.43
CA GLU A 216 -2.79 -6.94 -2.20
C GLU A 216 -1.99 -6.46 -1.00
#